data_AF-A0A437KCC3-F1
#
_entry.id   AF-A0A437KCC3-F1
#
_cell.length_a   1.000
_cell.length_b   1.000
_cell.length_c   1.000
_cell.angle_alpha   90.00
_cell.angle_beta   90.00
_cell.angle_gamma   90.00
#
_symmetry.space_group_name_H-M   'P 1'
#
loop_
_entity.id
_entity.type
_entity.pdbx_description
1 polymer ?
#
loop_
_entity_poly.entity_id
_entity_poly.type
_entity_poly.pdbx_seq_one_letter_code
_entity_poly.pdbx_strand_id
1 'polypeptide(L)'
;MRKWAVIVMVALFLAGCSSETYENDMKAAKTAIESGDLKKALLSLELALEQKPKDKAAQDLHKRVAGLMDIKTAIDNGNWSDALAKASHLAEDGKVDKDLDTLLDKYLVAAEANANE
;
A
#
# COMPACT_ATOMS: atom_id res chain seq x y z
N MET A 1 -43.34 -24.14 29.54
CA MET A 1 -42.02 -24.29 28.92
C MET A 1 -42.13 -23.77 27.48
N ARG A 2 -42.16 -22.47 27.15
CA ARG A 2 -41.24 -21.35 27.39
C ARG A 2 -39.80 -21.73 27.04
N LYS A 3 -39.38 -21.49 25.77
CA LYS A 3 -38.01 -21.25 25.27
C LYS A 3 -37.90 -21.44 23.74
N TRP A 4 -38.57 -20.62 22.91
CA TRP A 4 -38.23 -20.49 21.48
C TRP A 4 -38.44 -19.05 20.97
N ALA A 5 -38.19 -18.07 21.85
CA ALA A 5 -38.24 -16.66 21.51
C ALA A 5 -36.94 -15.99 21.96
N VAL A 6 -35.83 -16.35 21.31
CA VAL A 6 -34.58 -15.57 21.36
C VAL A 6 -33.91 -15.69 19.98
N ILE A 7 -34.56 -15.13 18.96
CA ILE A 7 -33.84 -14.64 17.78
C ILE A 7 -33.88 -13.11 17.92
N VAL A 8 -33.05 -12.63 18.84
CA VAL A 8 -32.88 -11.21 19.14
C VAL A 8 -31.43 -10.89 18.81
N MET A 9 -31.28 -10.16 17.71
CA MET A 9 -30.44 -8.97 17.66
C MET A 9 -28.93 -9.21 17.70
N VAL A 10 -28.36 -9.59 16.55
CA VAL A 10 -26.95 -9.29 16.22
C VAL A 10 -26.91 -8.66 14.82
N ALA A 11 -27.52 -7.49 14.68
CA ALA A 11 -27.47 -6.71 13.43
C ALA A 11 -27.29 -5.19 13.70
N LEU A 12 -26.65 -4.82 14.83
CA LEU A 12 -26.53 -3.44 15.27
C LEU A 12 -25.15 -3.10 15.85
N PHE A 13 -24.06 -3.45 15.13
CA PHE A 13 -22.72 -2.97 15.50
C PHE A 13 -21.85 -2.48 14.32
N LEU A 14 -22.40 -2.37 13.11
CA LEU A 14 -21.62 -2.00 11.91
C LEU A 14 -21.72 -0.51 11.51
N ALA A 15 -22.11 0.38 12.42
CA ALA A 15 -22.19 1.81 12.13
C ALA A 15 -21.70 2.63 13.32
N GLY A 16 -20.38 2.72 13.49
CA GLY A 16 -19.81 3.65 14.48
C GLY A 16 -18.38 3.37 14.93
N CYS A 17 -17.41 3.42 14.00
CA CYS A 17 -15.97 3.61 14.32
C CYS A 17 -15.14 4.11 13.12
N SER A 18 -15.75 4.64 12.05
CA SER A 18 -15.09 4.73 10.74
C SER A 18 -14.01 5.82 10.58
N SER A 19 -13.92 6.81 11.46
CA SER A 19 -12.91 7.88 11.34
C SER A 19 -11.61 7.53 12.07
N GLU A 20 -11.70 7.03 13.29
CA GLU A 20 -10.54 6.65 14.10
C GLU A 20 -9.81 5.45 13.49
N THR A 21 -10.56 4.50 12.92
CA THR A 21 -9.98 3.35 12.23
C THR A 21 -9.20 3.78 10.97
N TYR A 22 -9.75 4.65 10.11
CA TYR A 22 -9.04 5.17 8.93
C TYR A 22 -7.76 5.91 9.31
N GLU A 23 -7.82 6.78 10.33
CA GLU A 23 -6.64 7.55 10.77
C GLU A 23 -5.55 6.64 11.33
N ASN A 24 -5.93 5.60 12.08
CA ASN A 24 -5.01 4.60 12.59
C ASN A 24 -4.35 3.79 11.47
N ASP A 25 -5.12 3.37 10.46
CA ASP A 25 -4.60 2.61 9.32
C ASP A 25 -3.66 3.46 8.45
N MET A 26 -4.01 4.74 8.21
CA MET A 26 -3.13 5.68 7.53
C MET A 26 -1.83 5.94 8.31
N LYS A 27 -1.90 6.02 9.64
CA LYS A 27 -0.72 6.14 10.49
C LYS A 27 0.14 4.88 10.43
N ALA A 28 -0.47 3.70 10.49
CA ALA A 28 0.22 2.42 10.37
C ALA A 28 0.91 2.28 9.01
N ALA A 29 0.24 2.70 7.93
CA ALA A 29 0.82 2.76 6.59
C ALA A 29 2.06 3.65 6.54
N LYS A 30 1.98 4.88 7.07
CA LYS A 30 3.13 5.81 7.10
C LYS A 30 4.30 5.25 7.90
N THR A 31 4.07 4.70 9.09
CA THR A 31 5.13 4.05 9.87
C THR A 31 5.76 2.87 9.12
N ALA A 32 4.95 2.09 8.40
CA ALA A 32 5.46 0.99 7.58
C ALA A 32 6.31 1.51 6.40
N ILE A 33 5.88 2.59 5.73
CA ILE A 33 6.64 3.29 4.68
C ILE A 33 7.99 3.77 5.19
N GLU A 34 8.01 4.49 6.33
CA GLU A 34 9.22 4.98 6.98
C GLU A 34 10.20 3.84 7.32
N SER A 35 9.67 2.67 7.68
CA SER A 35 10.46 1.47 7.97
C SER A 35 10.88 0.66 6.73
N GLY A 36 10.35 0.97 5.55
CA GLY A 36 10.57 0.22 4.31
C GLY A 36 9.77 -1.09 4.21
N ASP A 37 8.84 -1.37 5.11
CA ASP A 37 7.97 -2.56 5.06
C ASP A 37 6.80 -2.32 4.10
N LEU A 38 7.07 -2.49 2.81
CA LEU A 38 6.08 -2.27 1.75
C LEU A 38 4.85 -3.18 1.87
N LYS A 39 5.02 -4.42 2.35
CA LYS A 39 3.90 -5.36 2.52
C LYS A 39 2.94 -4.86 3.59
N LYS A 40 3.47 -4.47 4.75
CA LYS A 40 2.66 -3.92 5.83
C LYS A 40 2.04 -2.57 5.46
N ALA A 41 2.77 -1.74 4.72
CA ALA A 41 2.25 -0.48 4.20
C ALA A 41 1.05 -0.72 3.28
N LEU A 42 1.16 -1.66 2.33
CA LEU A 42 0.09 -1.97 1.38
C LEU A 42 -1.17 -2.45 2.10
N LEU A 43 -1.03 -3.42 3.01
CA LEU A 43 -2.15 -3.94 3.81
C LEU A 43 -2.86 -2.83 4.60
N SER A 44 -2.09 -1.93 5.21
CA SER A 44 -2.66 -0.83 5.99
C SER A 44 -3.39 0.19 5.09
N LEU A 45 -2.89 0.42 3.88
CA LEU A 45 -3.53 1.30 2.88
C LEU A 45 -4.81 0.68 2.32
N GLU A 46 -4.84 -0.63 2.09
CA GLU A 46 -6.05 -1.36 1.69
C GLU A 46 -7.16 -1.19 2.75
N LEU A 47 -6.84 -1.38 4.03
CA LEU A 47 -7.78 -1.15 5.14
C LEU A 47 -8.27 0.30 5.21
N ALA A 48 -7.38 1.28 4.99
CA ALA A 48 -7.78 2.68 4.93
C ALA A 48 -8.72 2.97 3.75
N LEU A 49 -8.46 2.37 2.58
CA LEU A 49 -9.27 2.52 1.38
C LEU A 49 -10.61 1.79 1.45
N GLU A 50 -10.72 0.68 2.20
CA GLU A 50 -12.01 0.05 2.48
C GLU A 50 -12.97 1.01 3.21
N GLN A 51 -12.43 1.87 4.06
CA GLN A 51 -13.20 2.86 4.82
C GLN A 51 -13.44 4.16 4.04
N LYS A 52 -12.44 4.61 3.30
CA LYS A 52 -12.51 5.83 2.47
C LYS A 52 -12.00 5.55 1.05
N PRO A 53 -12.80 4.88 0.20
CA PRO A 53 -12.34 4.40 -1.11
C PRO A 53 -12.03 5.52 -2.11
N LYS A 54 -12.45 6.75 -1.83
CA LYS A 54 -12.22 7.94 -2.65
C LYS A 54 -11.13 8.86 -2.07
N ASP A 55 -10.44 8.44 -1.01
CA ASP A 55 -9.37 9.23 -0.42
C ASP A 55 -8.15 9.25 -1.34
N LYS A 56 -7.89 10.39 -1.96
CA LYS A 56 -6.83 10.51 -2.98
C LYS A 56 -5.44 10.26 -2.40
N ALA A 57 -5.18 10.68 -1.17
CA ALA A 57 -3.88 10.46 -0.53
C ALA A 57 -3.61 8.96 -0.30
N ALA A 58 -4.59 8.23 0.23
CA ALA A 58 -4.50 6.79 0.39
C ALA A 58 -4.34 6.06 -0.96
N GLN A 59 -5.09 6.48 -1.99
CA GLN A 59 -4.96 5.91 -3.34
C GLN A 59 -3.58 6.13 -3.95
N ASP A 60 -3.05 7.35 -3.87
CA ASP A 60 -1.74 7.70 -4.43
C ASP A 60 -0.62 6.92 -3.71
N LEU A 61 -0.68 6.83 -2.37
CA LEU A 61 0.24 6.00 -1.58
C LEU A 61 0.12 4.51 -1.93
N HIS A 62 -1.10 3.99 -2.02
CA HIS A 62 -1.35 2.58 -2.36
C HIS A 62 -0.75 2.23 -3.72
N LYS A 63 -1.08 3.01 -4.76
CA LYS A 63 -0.52 2.82 -6.10
C LYS A 63 1.01 2.82 -6.05
N ARG A 64 1.60 3.75 -5.30
CA ARG A 64 3.05 3.89 -5.20
C ARG A 64 3.70 2.69 -4.51
N VAL A 65 3.15 2.24 -3.38
CA VAL A 65 3.66 1.08 -2.63
C VAL A 65 3.53 -0.20 -3.46
N ALA A 66 2.39 -0.41 -4.12
CA ALA A 66 2.18 -1.56 -5.00
C ALA A 66 3.20 -1.60 -6.15
N GLY A 67 3.41 -0.47 -6.84
CA GLY A 67 4.41 -0.37 -7.90
C GLY A 67 5.83 -0.68 -7.41
N LEU A 68 6.20 -0.19 -6.22
CA LEU A 68 7.49 -0.51 -5.60
C LEU A 68 7.63 -1.99 -5.26
N MET A 69 6.56 -2.66 -4.82
CA MET A 69 6.56 -4.11 -4.60
C MET A 69 6.76 -4.91 -5.89
N ASP A 70 6.14 -4.48 -6.99
CA ASP A 70 6.32 -5.11 -8.30
C ASP A 70 7.76 -4.97 -8.79
N ILE A 71 8.35 -3.77 -8.66
CA ILE A 71 9.76 -3.53 -9.01
C ILE A 71 10.67 -4.40 -8.14
N LYS A 72 10.44 -4.43 -6.82
CA LYS A 72 11.22 -5.28 -5.91
C LYS A 72 11.13 -6.75 -6.31
N THR A 73 9.95 -7.22 -6.70
CA THR A 73 9.74 -8.60 -7.13
C THR A 73 10.52 -8.90 -8.42
N ALA A 74 10.53 -7.98 -9.38
CA ALA A 74 11.34 -8.13 -10.59
C ALA A 74 12.84 -8.18 -10.28
N ILE A 75 13.33 -7.31 -9.38
CA ILE A 75 14.70 -7.31 -8.87
C ILE A 75 15.04 -8.64 -8.18
N ASP A 76 14.20 -9.10 -7.26
CA ASP A 76 14.41 -10.35 -6.50
C ASP A 76 14.47 -11.57 -7.43
N ASN A 77 13.77 -11.52 -8.57
CA ASN A 77 13.78 -12.56 -9.60
C ASN A 77 14.92 -12.42 -10.63
N GLY A 78 15.78 -11.39 -10.50
CA GLY A 78 16.85 -11.10 -11.45
C GLY A 78 16.36 -10.59 -12.81
N ASN A 79 15.08 -10.21 -12.93
CA ASN A 79 14.51 -9.67 -14.16
C ASN A 79 14.76 -8.15 -14.25
N TRP A 80 16.02 -7.78 -14.48
CA TRP A 80 16.46 -6.39 -14.42
C TRP A 80 15.85 -5.50 -15.50
N SER A 81 15.59 -6.04 -16.70
CA SER A 81 14.93 -5.30 -17.78
C SER A 81 13.49 -4.92 -17.40
N ASP A 82 12.73 -5.85 -16.80
CA ASP A 82 11.38 -5.59 -16.31
C ASP A 82 11.39 -4.65 -15.09
N ALA A 83 12.34 -4.82 -14.17
CA ALA A 83 12.52 -3.93 -13.03
C ALA A 83 12.78 -2.48 -13.51
N LEU A 84 13.63 -2.29 -14.52
CA LEU A 84 13.92 -0.97 -15.09
C LEU A 84 12.68 -0.37 -15.74
N ALA A 85 11.98 -1.14 -16.59
CA ALA A 85 10.78 -0.67 -17.25
C ALA A 85 9.70 -0.22 -16.24
N LYS A 86 9.47 -1.02 -15.19
CA LYS A 86 8.53 -0.69 -14.11
C LYS A 86 8.97 0.52 -13.30
N ALA A 87 10.26 0.62 -12.95
CA ALA A 87 10.79 1.73 -12.18
C ALA A 87 10.72 3.06 -12.95
N SER A 88 11.11 3.06 -14.23
CA SER A 88 11.00 4.23 -15.10
C SER A 88 9.55 4.67 -15.26
N HIS A 89 8.62 3.74 -15.50
CA HIS A 89 7.20 4.07 -15.60
C HIS A 89 6.64 4.64 -14.30
N LEU A 90 6.98 4.04 -13.16
CA LEU A 90 6.52 4.54 -11.85
C LEU A 90 7.10 5.93 -11.53
N ALA A 91 8.28 6.28 -12.06
CA ALA A 91 8.88 7.60 -11.89
C ALA A 91 8.12 8.71 -12.67
N GLU A 92 7.42 8.35 -13.75
CA GLU A 92 6.59 9.28 -14.54
C GLU A 92 5.37 9.79 -13.74
N ASP A 93 4.90 9.03 -12.75
CA ASP A 93 3.81 9.43 -11.86
C ASP A 93 4.17 10.62 -10.94
N GLY A 94 5.46 10.99 -10.87
CA GLY A 94 5.96 12.07 -10.05
C GLY A 94 6.13 11.69 -8.58
N LYS A 95 6.38 12.72 -7.76
CA LYS A 95 6.67 12.57 -6.33
C LYS A 95 5.40 12.44 -5.51
N VAL A 96 5.36 11.44 -4.63
CA VAL A 96 4.19 11.12 -3.78
C VAL A 96 4.54 11.23 -2.31
N ASP A 97 5.62 10.56 -1.91
CA ASP A 97 6.13 10.53 -0.55
C ASP A 97 7.65 10.43 -0.58
N LYS A 98 8.34 11.18 0.28
CA LYS A 98 9.79 11.31 0.26
C LYS A 98 10.50 9.95 0.43
N ASP A 99 10.00 9.07 1.29
CA ASP A 99 10.65 7.80 1.58
C ASP A 99 10.41 6.81 0.44
N LEU A 100 9.21 6.81 -0.14
CA LEU A 100 8.89 6.04 -1.35
C LEU A 100 9.63 6.54 -2.60
N ASP A 101 9.84 7.86 -2.72
CA ASP A 101 10.67 8.50 -3.75
C ASP A 101 12.13 8.07 -3.62
N THR A 102 12.67 8.11 -2.41
CA THR A 102 14.03 7.66 -2.16
C THR A 102 14.20 6.17 -2.46
N LEU A 103 13.18 5.34 -2.18
CA LEU A 103 13.24 3.92 -2.50
C LEU A 103 13.14 3.66 -4.00
N LEU A 104 12.28 4.39 -4.72
CA LEU A 104 12.18 4.30 -6.17
C LEU A 104 13.51 4.65 -6.84
N ASP A 105 14.15 5.74 -6.42
CA ASP A 105 15.45 6.16 -6.94
C ASP A 105 16.50 5.06 -6.76
N LYS A 106 16.51 4.39 -5.59
CA LYS A 106 17.40 3.24 -5.33
C LYS A 106 17.15 2.07 -6.27
N TYR A 107 15.88 1.72 -6.50
CA TYR A 107 15.53 0.64 -7.42
C TYR A 107 15.85 0.98 -8.87
N LEU A 108 15.65 2.22 -9.29
CA LEU A 108 15.97 2.70 -10.62
C LEU A 108 17.48 2.61 -10.89
N VAL A 109 18.31 3.13 -9.98
CA VAL A 109 19.78 3.01 -10.08
C VAL A 109 20.22 1.55 -10.12
N ALA A 110 19.65 0.69 -9.28
CA ALA A 110 19.98 -0.74 -9.29
C ALA A 110 19.60 -1.40 -10.62
N ALA A 111 18.41 -1.13 -11.15
CA ALA A 111 17.94 -1.71 -12.39
C ALA A 111 18.74 -1.22 -13.60
N GLU A 112 19.07 0.07 -13.70
CA GLU A 112 19.91 0.63 -14.77
C GLU A 112 21.30 0.00 -14.82
N ALA A 113 21.90 -0.26 -13.66
CA ALA A 113 23.23 -0.85 -13.57
C ALA A 113 23.27 -2.31 -14.06
N ASN A 114 22.18 -3.07 -13.90
CA ASN A 114 22.15 -4.51 -14.16
C ASN A 114 21.38 -4.89 -15.46
N ALA A 115 20.56 -3.99 -16.03
CA ALA A 115 19.78 -4.30 -17.23
C ALA A 115 20.59 -4.31 -18.54
N ASN A 116 21.83 -3.82 -18.50
CA ASN A 116 22.72 -3.70 -19.68
C ASN A 116 23.83 -4.77 -19.71
N GLU A 117 23.80 -5.73 -18.79
CA GLU A 117 24.72 -6.88 -18.74
C GLU A 117 24.16 -8.08 -19.53
#